data_AF-A0A101LS99-F1
#
_entry.id   AF-A0A101LS99-F1
#
_cell.length_a   1.000
_cell.length_b   1.000
_cell.length_c   1.000
_cell.angle_alpha   90.00
_cell.angle_beta   90.00
_cell.angle_gamma   90.00
#
_symmetry.space_group_name_H-M   'P 1'
#
loop_
_entity.id
_entity.type
_entity.pdbx_description
1 polymer ?
#
loop_
_entity_poly.entity_id
_entity_poly.type
_entity_poly.pdbx_seq_one_letter_code
_entity_poly.pdbx_strand_id
1 'polypeptide(L)'
;MEAPEPETPAVEAAPQEPHPWATLAPERFQLLRLMPLPVDRRVGPRPLRFVQLGQVERHGVDESLLRLTVQIPGQLLHREVNVLEVWVDHRLGEIRLGPERGLQIEPEERGLGRFLLARAAAWAKPRWGHYGVHDLPLARRDALDEESRTRRDHVLTSQGFVVEAAEDDERQSLCRAARVSQLREDWNTDKVQLLSLLDGATLLEQCDRVIDERDASLRQLEDRIALYRRDDVSLRFAIGCLAVFCLFQAALLIWMALR
;
A
#
# COMPACT_ATOMS: atom_id res chain seq x y z
N MET A 1 19.91 65.73 9.81
CA MET A 1 19.10 65.34 8.63
C MET A 1 19.92 64.26 7.95
N GLU A 2 19.73 63.02 8.39
CA GLU A 2 20.55 61.87 8.01
C GLU A 2 19.78 61.13 6.92
N ALA A 3 20.38 61.00 5.74
CA ALA A 3 19.75 60.38 4.58
C ALA A 3 19.70 58.86 4.77
N PRO A 4 18.57 58.18 4.48
CA PRO A 4 18.49 56.74 4.63
C PRO A 4 19.24 56.05 3.47
N GLU A 5 20.01 55.02 3.82
CA GLU A 5 20.66 54.10 2.89
C GLU A 5 19.62 53.35 2.05
N PRO A 6 19.90 53.07 0.76
CA PRO A 6 18.98 52.32 -0.08
C PRO A 6 19.00 50.83 0.30
N GLU A 7 17.84 50.33 0.73
CA GLU A 7 17.57 48.91 0.89
C GLU A 7 17.80 48.17 -0.43
N THR A 8 18.73 47.21 -0.42
CA THR A 8 18.96 46.28 -1.52
C THR A 8 17.68 45.46 -1.74
N PRO A 9 17.03 45.52 -2.92
CA PRO A 9 15.81 44.76 -3.14
C PRO A 9 16.13 43.26 -3.16
N ALA A 10 15.40 42.51 -2.34
CA ALA A 10 15.40 41.05 -2.34
C ALA A 10 15.15 40.54 -3.76
N VAL A 11 16.10 39.79 -4.30
CA VAL A 11 15.95 39.10 -5.58
C VAL A 11 14.92 37.99 -5.37
N GLU A 12 13.67 38.25 -5.74
CA GLU A 12 12.66 37.22 -5.94
C GLU A 12 13.22 36.20 -6.95
N ALA A 13 13.50 34.99 -6.47
CA ALA A 13 13.94 33.90 -7.31
C ALA A 13 12.86 33.61 -8.36
N ALA A 14 13.21 33.79 -9.64
CA ALA A 14 12.33 33.50 -10.76
C ALA A 14 11.81 32.04 -10.68
N PRO A 15 10.55 31.78 -11.07
CA PRO A 15 9.99 30.42 -11.06
C PRO A 15 10.84 29.52 -11.97
N GLN A 16 11.51 28.54 -11.35
CA GLN A 16 12.31 27.55 -12.07
C GLN A 16 11.42 26.79 -13.05
N GLU A 17 11.78 26.81 -14.33
CA GLU A 17 11.12 25.98 -15.33
C GLU A 17 11.20 24.51 -14.91
N PRO A 18 10.10 23.75 -14.99
CA PRO A 18 10.09 22.36 -14.55
C PRO A 18 11.09 21.55 -15.37
N HIS A 19 11.95 20.81 -14.67
CA HIS A 19 12.99 19.97 -15.29
C HIS A 19 12.36 19.06 -16.38
N PRO A 20 13.00 18.85 -17.55
CA PRO A 20 12.42 18.06 -18.65
C PRO A 20 12.01 16.64 -18.27
N TRP A 21 12.59 16.08 -17.20
CA TRP A 21 12.26 14.74 -16.70
C TRP A 21 11.15 14.71 -15.65
N ALA A 22 10.63 15.87 -15.23
CA ALA A 22 9.61 15.96 -14.19
C ALA A 22 8.29 15.26 -14.56
N THR A 23 8.00 15.06 -15.85
CA THR A 23 6.72 14.49 -16.32
C THR A 23 6.85 13.10 -16.95
N LEU A 24 7.99 12.42 -16.78
CA LEU A 24 8.19 11.09 -17.34
C LEU A 24 7.23 10.05 -16.77
N ALA A 25 6.60 9.29 -17.68
CA ALA A 25 5.77 8.15 -17.33
C ALA A 25 6.64 6.92 -16.97
N PRO A 26 6.11 5.99 -16.15
CA PRO A 26 6.77 4.71 -15.93
C PRO A 26 6.94 3.90 -17.22
N GLU A 27 8.06 3.20 -17.36
CA GLU A 27 8.40 2.43 -18.57
C GLU A 27 8.53 0.93 -18.28
N ARG A 28 9.05 0.59 -17.10
CA ARG A 28 9.19 -0.79 -16.65
C ARG A 28 8.15 -1.07 -15.59
N PHE A 29 7.48 -2.21 -15.72
CA PHE A 29 6.40 -2.62 -14.84
C PHE A 29 6.70 -3.96 -14.20
N GLN A 30 6.43 -4.07 -12.90
CA GLN A 30 6.58 -5.30 -12.12
C GLN A 30 5.36 -5.50 -11.24
N LEU A 31 5.00 -6.75 -11.00
CA LEU A 31 3.90 -7.10 -10.11
C LEU A 31 4.44 -7.21 -8.68
N LEU A 32 3.80 -6.51 -7.74
CA LEU A 32 4.04 -6.66 -6.32
C LEU A 32 2.86 -7.39 -5.67
N ARG A 33 3.17 -8.34 -4.81
CA ARG A 33 2.22 -9.01 -3.94
C ARG A 33 2.37 -8.45 -2.52
N LEU A 34 1.29 -7.84 -2.03
CA LEU A 34 1.15 -7.38 -0.65
C LEU A 34 0.47 -8.48 0.15
N MET A 35 1.22 -9.11 1.04
CA MET A 35 0.73 -10.23 1.86
C MET A 35 -0.38 -9.77 2.81
N PRO A 36 -1.37 -10.63 3.10
CA PRO A 36 -2.41 -10.30 4.06
C PRO A 36 -1.81 -10.08 5.45
N LEU A 37 -2.25 -9.04 6.14
CA LEU A 37 -1.81 -8.71 7.49
C LEU A 37 -3.02 -8.69 8.44
N PRO A 38 -2.81 -8.87 9.76
CA PRO A 38 -3.87 -8.72 10.75
C PRO A 38 -4.60 -7.38 10.60
N VAL A 39 -5.89 -7.37 10.96
CA VAL A 39 -6.68 -6.13 10.96
C VAL A 39 -6.02 -5.13 11.89
N ASP A 40 -5.83 -3.91 11.39
CA ASP A 40 -5.32 -2.80 12.16
C ASP A 40 -6.47 -1.91 12.65
N ARG A 41 -6.34 -1.32 13.84
CA ARG A 41 -7.41 -0.46 14.40
C ARG A 41 -7.58 0.84 13.63
N ARG A 42 -6.51 1.38 13.07
CA ARG A 42 -6.47 2.67 12.35
C ARG A 42 -6.69 2.45 10.85
N VAL A 43 -5.96 1.52 10.25
CA VAL A 43 -5.96 1.30 8.79
C VAL A 43 -7.06 0.31 8.36
N GLY A 44 -7.57 -0.49 9.30
CA GLY A 44 -8.62 -1.47 9.05
C GLY A 44 -8.11 -2.78 8.43
N PRO A 45 -8.93 -3.47 7.60
CA PRO A 45 -8.57 -4.76 7.06
C PRO A 45 -7.44 -4.65 6.03
N ARG A 46 -6.46 -5.55 6.13
CA ARG A 46 -5.29 -5.60 5.26
C ARG A 46 -5.26 -6.91 4.48
N PRO A 47 -6.16 -7.10 3.49
CA PRO A 47 -6.22 -8.34 2.70
C PRO A 47 -5.01 -8.47 1.77
N LEU A 48 -4.85 -9.66 1.20
CA LEU A 48 -3.93 -9.89 0.08
C LEU A 48 -4.28 -8.90 -1.04
N ARG A 49 -3.27 -8.21 -1.58
CA ARG A 49 -3.44 -7.31 -2.72
C ARG A 49 -2.29 -7.49 -3.71
N PHE A 50 -2.60 -7.27 -4.98
CA PHE A 50 -1.61 -7.15 -6.03
C PHE A 50 -1.57 -5.70 -6.49
N VAL A 51 -0.37 -5.12 -6.58
CA VAL A 51 -0.16 -3.74 -7.02
C VAL A 51 0.94 -3.71 -8.08
N GLN A 52 0.89 -2.71 -8.95
CA GLN A 52 1.89 -2.56 -10.01
C GLN A 52 2.98 -1.58 -9.55
N LEU A 53 4.23 -2.00 -9.64
CA LEU A 53 5.40 -1.13 -9.53
C LEU A 53 5.76 -0.66 -10.94
N GLY A 54 5.63 0.64 -11.18
CA GLY A 54 6.19 1.34 -12.32
C GLY A 54 7.55 1.93 -12.00
N GLN A 55 8.47 1.88 -12.95
CA GLN A 55 9.83 2.40 -12.83
C GLN A 55 10.22 3.14 -14.11
N VAL A 56 10.84 4.31 -13.97
CA VAL A 56 11.50 5.04 -15.05
C VAL A 56 12.86 5.53 -14.58
N GLU A 57 13.85 5.41 -15.46
CA GLU A 57 15.24 5.77 -15.21
C GLU A 57 15.75 6.68 -16.33
N ARG A 58 16.50 7.73 -15.98
CA ARG A 58 17.26 8.56 -16.92
C ARG A 58 18.64 8.81 -16.38
N HIS A 59 19.61 8.82 -17.28
CA HIS A 59 21.00 9.12 -16.97
C HIS A 59 21.50 10.16 -17.97
N GLY A 60 21.94 11.29 -17.44
CA GLY A 60 22.64 12.34 -18.16
C GLY A 60 24.06 12.51 -17.62
N VAL A 61 24.76 13.50 -18.17
CA VAL A 61 26.11 13.85 -17.71
C VAL A 61 26.05 14.60 -16.37
N ASP A 62 25.09 15.52 -16.24
CA ASP A 62 24.94 16.36 -15.06
C ASP A 62 24.00 15.76 -14.01
N GLU A 63 22.93 15.08 -14.46
CA GLU A 63 21.92 14.54 -13.56
C GLU A 63 21.49 13.12 -13.94
N SER A 64 21.06 12.35 -12.95
CA SER A 64 20.34 11.08 -13.13
C SER A 64 19.03 11.08 -12.34
N LEU A 65 18.01 10.42 -12.86
CA LEU A 65 16.70 10.26 -12.23
C LEU A 65 16.31 8.79 -12.14
N LEU A 66 15.82 8.40 -10.97
CA LEU A 66 14.94 7.25 -10.79
C LEU A 66 13.60 7.74 -10.27
N ARG A 67 12.51 7.29 -10.90
CA ARG A 67 11.16 7.43 -10.36
C ARG A 67 10.52 6.07 -10.23
N LEU A 68 10.03 5.78 -9.04
CA LEU A 68 9.26 4.60 -8.70
C LEU A 68 7.83 5.02 -8.40
N THR A 69 6.86 4.33 -9.00
CA THR A 69 5.43 4.61 -8.81
C THR A 69 4.70 3.33 -8.44
N VAL A 70 3.84 3.34 -7.41
CA VAL A 70 3.00 2.19 -7.07
C VAL A 70 1.54 2.48 -7.44
N GLN A 71 0.99 1.67 -8.34
CA GLN A 71 -0.39 1.78 -8.77
C GLN A 71 -1.23 0.64 -8.16
N ILE A 72 -2.35 1.01 -7.55
CA ILE A 72 -3.31 0.06 -7.00
C ILE A 72 -4.43 -0.14 -8.03
N PRO A 73 -4.65 -1.37 -8.52
CA PRO A 73 -5.74 -1.64 -9.46
C PRO A 73 -7.10 -1.19 -8.91
N GLY A 74 -7.87 -0.46 -9.73
CA GLY A 74 -9.21 0.01 -9.37
C GLY A 74 -9.26 1.22 -8.42
N GLN A 75 -8.12 1.82 -8.08
CA GLN A 75 -8.06 2.98 -7.18
C GLN A 75 -7.31 4.15 -7.84
N LEU A 76 -7.99 5.29 -7.95
CA LEU A 76 -7.37 6.54 -8.41
C LEU A 76 -6.73 7.26 -7.21
N LEU A 77 -5.43 7.49 -7.30
CA LEU A 77 -4.65 8.23 -6.30
C LEU A 77 -4.21 9.56 -6.88
N HIS A 78 -3.90 10.51 -5.99
CA HIS A 78 -3.26 11.76 -6.41
C HIS A 78 -1.85 11.48 -6.96
N ARG A 79 -1.36 12.34 -7.86
CA ARG A 79 -0.12 12.15 -8.62
C ARG A 79 1.14 12.08 -7.75
N GLU A 80 1.11 12.65 -6.56
CA GLU A 80 2.24 12.66 -5.61
C GLU A 80 2.20 11.45 -4.64
N VAL A 81 1.07 10.73 -4.57
CA VAL A 81 0.93 9.55 -3.70
C VAL A 81 1.52 8.34 -4.39
N ASN A 82 2.19 7.49 -3.62
CA ASN A 82 2.90 6.30 -4.10
C ASN A 82 4.01 6.58 -5.10
N VAL A 83 4.59 7.77 -5.05
CA VAL A 83 5.72 8.16 -5.90
C VAL A 83 6.95 8.41 -5.04
N LEU A 84 8.05 7.74 -5.38
CA LEU A 84 9.37 8.02 -4.85
C LEU A 84 10.27 8.45 -6.01
N GLU A 85 10.91 9.60 -5.86
CA GLU A 85 11.89 10.11 -6.81
C GLU A 85 13.26 10.17 -6.18
N VAL A 86 14.28 9.88 -6.98
CA VAL A 86 15.67 9.97 -6.61
C VAL A 86 16.37 10.73 -7.72
N TRP A 87 16.74 11.97 -7.40
CA TRP A 87 17.49 12.85 -8.27
C TRP A 87 18.95 12.80 -7.84
N VAL A 88 19.86 12.63 -8.79
CA VAL A 88 21.30 12.58 -8.54
C VAL A 88 21.92 13.74 -9.28
N ASP A 89 22.61 14.61 -8.55
CA ASP A 89 23.42 15.68 -9.12
C ASP A 89 24.87 15.22 -9.16
N HIS A 90 25.40 15.01 -10.37
CA HIS A 90 26.78 14.56 -10.59
C HIS A 90 27.81 15.67 -10.38
N ARG A 91 27.40 16.95 -10.42
CA ARG A 91 28.29 18.10 -10.20
C ARG A 91 28.55 18.30 -8.72
N LEU A 92 27.50 18.19 -7.90
CA LEU A 92 27.60 18.29 -6.44
C LEU A 92 28.00 16.96 -5.78
N GLY A 93 27.76 15.83 -6.46
CA GLY A 93 28.00 14.51 -5.87
C GLY A 93 26.99 14.18 -4.79
N GLU A 94 25.73 14.59 -4.99
CA GLU A 94 24.64 14.47 -4.02
C GLU A 94 23.42 13.79 -4.62
N ILE A 95 22.65 13.12 -3.75
CA ILE A 95 21.36 12.52 -4.08
C ILE A 95 20.26 13.21 -3.30
N ARG A 96 19.24 13.69 -4.01
CA ARG A 96 18.01 14.25 -3.45
C ARG A 96 16.86 13.26 -3.59
N LEU A 97 16.18 13.00 -2.48
CA LEU A 97 14.96 12.21 -2.45
C LEU A 97 13.75 13.14 -2.63
N GLY A 98 12.82 12.75 -3.49
CA GLY A 98 11.57 13.44 -3.73
C GLY A 98 10.36 12.51 -3.57
N PRO A 99 9.14 13.06 -3.49
CA PRO A 99 8.80 14.48 -3.64
C PRO A 99 9.14 15.33 -2.41
N GLU A 100 9.28 16.65 -2.58
CA GLU A 100 9.68 17.59 -1.50
C GLU A 100 8.74 17.58 -0.29
N ARG A 101 7.48 17.22 -0.49
CA ARG A 101 6.47 17.07 0.56
C ARG A 101 6.61 15.78 1.37
N GLY A 102 7.59 14.95 1.06
CA GLY A 102 7.80 13.64 1.68
C GLY A 102 7.06 12.51 0.96
N LEU A 103 7.49 11.28 1.29
CA LEU A 103 6.95 10.06 0.69
C LEU A 103 5.58 9.70 1.28
N GLN A 104 4.52 9.86 0.48
CA GLN A 104 3.17 9.44 0.85
C GLN A 104 2.84 8.08 0.25
N ILE A 105 2.36 7.15 1.08
CA ILE A 105 2.15 5.76 0.68
C ILE A 105 0.74 5.30 1.03
N GLU A 106 0.08 4.72 0.04
CA GLU A 106 -1.20 4.04 0.13
C GLU A 106 -1.09 2.65 -0.52
N PRO A 107 -1.67 1.59 0.05
CA PRO A 107 -2.22 1.51 1.41
C PRO A 107 -1.14 1.68 2.50
N GLU A 108 -1.49 2.38 3.57
CA GLU A 108 -0.64 2.53 4.75
C GLU A 108 -0.28 1.17 5.40
N GLU A 109 0.85 1.15 6.12
CA GLU A 109 1.33 0.01 6.92
C GLU A 109 1.51 -1.33 6.19
N ARG A 110 1.67 -1.31 4.86
CA ARG A 110 1.92 -2.53 4.06
C ARG A 110 3.41 -2.81 3.79
N GLY A 111 4.32 -2.01 4.34
CA GLY A 111 5.77 -2.14 4.10
C GLY A 111 6.24 -1.52 2.78
N LEU A 112 5.33 -0.91 2.01
CA LEU A 112 5.61 -0.27 0.72
C LEU A 112 6.64 0.86 0.81
N GLY A 113 6.55 1.75 1.80
CA GLY A 113 7.51 2.84 1.96
C GLY A 113 8.95 2.35 2.12
N ARG A 114 9.15 1.36 3.01
CA ARG A 114 10.46 0.71 3.19
C ARG A 114 10.93 0.02 1.90
N PHE A 115 10.03 -0.69 1.22
CA PHE A 115 10.33 -1.33 -0.06
C PHE A 115 10.81 -0.32 -1.11
N LEU A 116 10.13 0.82 -1.27
CA LEU A 116 10.54 1.84 -2.24
C LEU A 116 11.89 2.46 -1.91
N LEU A 117 12.14 2.79 -0.64
CA LEU A 117 13.44 3.28 -0.18
C LEU A 117 14.56 2.25 -0.40
N ALA A 118 14.28 0.98 -0.14
CA ALA A 118 15.22 -0.11 -0.41
C ALA A 118 15.55 -0.24 -1.90
N ARG A 119 14.54 -0.14 -2.78
CA ARG A 119 14.73 -0.15 -4.25
C ARG A 119 15.53 1.05 -4.73
N ALA A 120 15.28 2.24 -4.17
CA ALA A 120 16.05 3.44 -4.44
C ALA A 120 17.52 3.28 -4.03
N ALA A 121 17.78 2.75 -2.82
CA ALA A 121 19.13 2.47 -2.34
C ALA A 121 19.85 1.45 -3.24
N ALA A 122 19.18 0.34 -3.59
CA ALA A 122 19.72 -0.71 -4.46
C ALA A 122 20.07 -0.18 -5.87
N TRP A 123 19.33 0.81 -6.37
CA TRP A 123 19.63 1.46 -7.66
C TRP A 123 20.82 2.40 -7.58
N ALA A 124 20.90 3.22 -6.53
CA ALA A 124 21.91 4.27 -6.40
C ALA A 124 23.28 3.74 -5.93
N LYS A 125 23.28 2.78 -5.00
CA LYS A 125 24.48 2.29 -4.31
C LYS A 125 25.58 1.75 -5.23
N PRO A 126 25.30 0.98 -6.30
CA PRO A 126 26.34 0.46 -7.20
C PRO A 126 27.13 1.53 -7.95
N ARG A 127 26.53 2.71 -8.23
CA ARG A 127 27.17 3.77 -9.04
C ARG A 127 27.63 4.95 -8.20
N TRP A 128 26.85 5.32 -7.18
CA TRP A 128 27.00 6.56 -6.43
C TRP A 128 27.04 6.33 -4.93
N GLY A 129 27.50 5.16 -4.46
CA GLY A 129 27.63 4.85 -3.04
C GLY A 129 28.47 5.85 -2.24
N HIS A 130 29.35 6.62 -2.91
CA HIS A 130 30.19 7.65 -2.31
C HIS A 130 29.54 9.04 -2.28
N TYR A 131 28.40 9.24 -2.94
CA TYR A 131 27.70 10.52 -2.98
C TYR A 131 27.06 10.81 -1.61
N GLY A 132 26.91 12.10 -1.31
CA GLY A 132 26.14 12.59 -0.17
C GLY A 132 24.63 12.40 -0.38
N VAL A 133 23.86 12.37 0.70
CA VAL A 133 22.40 12.42 0.63
C VAL A 133 21.97 13.80 1.11
N HIS A 134 21.21 14.50 0.27
CA HIS A 134 20.67 15.81 0.59
C HIS A 134 19.68 15.73 1.75
N ASP A 135 19.77 16.70 2.66
CA ASP A 135 18.88 16.81 3.81
C ASP A 135 17.43 16.99 3.35
N LEU A 136 16.54 16.13 3.83
CA LEU A 136 15.12 16.20 3.48
C LEU A 136 14.33 16.76 4.67
N PRO A 137 13.68 17.93 4.55
CA PRO A 137 12.76 18.40 5.58
C PRO A 137 11.53 17.49 5.66
N LEU A 138 11.23 17.01 6.87
CA LEU A 138 10.07 16.18 7.11
C LEU A 138 8.80 17.05 7.23
N ALA A 139 7.68 16.54 6.70
CA ALA A 139 6.44 17.28 6.67
C ALA A 139 5.92 17.59 8.09
N ARG A 140 5.60 18.87 8.34
CA ARG A 140 5.06 19.34 9.63
C ARG A 140 3.74 18.67 10.01
N ARG A 141 2.94 18.22 9.03
CA ARG A 141 1.68 17.52 9.27
C ARG A 141 1.88 16.24 10.08
N ASP A 142 2.97 15.53 9.83
CA ASP A 142 3.28 14.29 10.54
C ASP A 142 3.63 14.56 12.02
N ALA A 143 4.06 15.78 12.37
CA ALA A 143 4.34 16.17 13.75
C ALA A 143 3.05 16.32 14.59
N LEU A 144 1.88 16.36 13.96
CA LEU A 144 0.59 16.48 14.65
C LEU A 144 0.05 15.14 15.17
N ASP A 145 0.54 14.01 14.67
CA ASP A 145 0.15 12.67 15.09
C ASP A 145 1.39 11.86 15.53
N GLU A 146 1.53 11.70 16.84
CA GLU A 146 2.66 11.02 17.49
C GLU A 146 2.89 9.59 16.96
N GLU A 147 1.81 8.87 16.67
CA GLU A 147 1.89 7.51 16.17
C GLU A 147 2.41 7.48 14.73
N SER A 148 1.97 8.42 13.89
CA SER A 148 2.47 8.58 12.52
C SER A 148 3.93 9.00 12.49
N ARG A 149 4.32 9.92 13.38
CA ARG A 149 5.71 10.31 13.55
C ARG A 149 6.59 9.12 13.92
N THR A 150 6.21 8.37 14.95
CA THR A 150 6.95 7.19 15.42
C THR A 150 7.12 6.15 14.30
N ARG A 151 6.07 5.88 13.53
CA ARG A 151 6.15 4.94 12.40
C ARG A 151 7.06 5.43 11.28
N ARG A 152 6.93 6.69 10.89
CA ARG A 152 7.78 7.30 9.85
C ARG A 152 9.25 7.23 10.27
N ASP A 153 9.56 7.65 11.49
CA ASP A 153 10.93 7.68 12.00
C ASP A 153 11.49 6.26 12.13
N HIS A 154 10.67 5.27 12.52
CA HIS A 154 11.05 3.85 12.49
C HIS A 154 11.38 3.36 11.08
N VAL A 155 10.59 3.75 10.06
CA VAL A 155 10.88 3.38 8.66
C VAL A 155 12.18 4.02 8.20
N LEU A 156 12.38 5.31 8.43
CA LEU A 156 13.58 6.06 8.02
C LEU A 156 14.84 5.48 8.69
N THR A 157 14.81 5.30 10.01
CA THR A 157 15.93 4.71 10.77
C THR A 157 16.23 3.28 10.32
N SER A 158 15.21 2.48 10.03
CA SER A 158 15.41 1.12 9.51
C SER A 158 16.09 1.08 8.14
N GLN A 159 16.03 2.18 7.38
CA GLN A 159 16.66 2.32 6.06
C GLN A 159 18.03 3.01 6.10
N GLY A 160 18.53 3.36 7.28
CA GLY A 160 19.83 3.99 7.48
C GLY A 160 19.82 5.52 7.52
N PHE A 161 18.64 6.15 7.62
CA PHE A 161 18.51 7.59 7.83
C PHE A 161 18.58 7.93 9.32
N VAL A 162 19.04 9.15 9.62
CA VAL A 162 19.00 9.76 10.94
C VAL A 162 17.97 10.89 10.89
N VAL A 163 17.08 10.93 11.89
CA VAL A 163 16.08 11.99 12.03
C VAL A 163 16.52 12.90 13.16
N GLU A 164 16.80 14.16 12.84
CA GLU A 164 17.26 15.19 13.79
C GLU A 164 16.28 16.37 13.80
N ALA A 165 16.23 17.12 14.90
CA ALA A 165 15.54 18.41 14.92
C ALA A 165 16.36 19.43 14.12
N ALA A 166 15.70 20.29 13.35
CA ALA A 166 16.34 21.37 12.63
C ALA A 166 16.89 22.40 13.63
N GLU A 167 18.09 22.94 13.34
CA GLU A 167 18.76 23.89 14.22
C GLU A 167 18.00 25.22 14.35
N ASP A 168 17.28 25.63 13.31
CA ASP A 168 16.57 26.92 13.23
C ASP A 168 15.09 26.85 13.64
N ASP A 169 14.49 25.66 13.70
CA ASP A 169 13.08 25.45 14.07
C ASP A 169 12.91 24.09 14.75
N GLU A 170 12.78 24.08 16.08
CA GLU A 170 12.58 22.86 16.87
C GLU A 170 11.36 22.03 16.42
N ARG A 171 10.40 22.64 15.69
CA ARG A 171 9.20 21.95 15.17
C ARG A 171 9.42 21.30 13.81
N GLN A 172 10.55 21.56 13.17
CA GLN A 172 10.91 20.98 11.89
C GLN A 172 11.97 19.92 12.11
N SER A 173 11.72 18.69 11.64
CA SER A 173 12.71 17.61 11.68
C SER A 173 13.34 17.45 10.31
N LEU A 174 14.64 17.17 10.27
CA LEU A 174 15.41 16.87 9.09
C LEU A 174 15.71 15.38 9.05
N CYS A 175 15.57 14.80 7.86
CA CYS A 175 16.00 13.44 7.57
C CYS A 175 17.32 13.50 6.81
N ARG A 176 18.37 12.91 7.39
CA ARG A 176 19.75 12.96 6.90
C ARG A 176 20.33 11.58 6.72
N ALA A 177 21.25 11.44 5.77
CA ALA A 177 22.13 10.28 5.68
C ALA A 177 23.49 10.73 5.15
N ALA A 178 24.60 10.29 5.75
CA ALA A 178 25.89 10.83 5.38
C ALA A 178 26.31 10.42 3.96
N ARG A 179 26.02 9.18 3.56
CA ARG A 179 26.33 8.65 2.22
C ARG A 179 25.31 7.63 1.77
N VAL A 180 25.15 7.52 0.45
CA VAL A 180 24.29 6.52 -0.19
C VAL A 180 24.69 5.09 0.17
N SER A 181 25.98 4.83 0.39
CA SER A 181 26.48 3.50 0.82
C SER A 181 25.95 3.03 2.17
N GLN A 182 25.57 3.96 3.06
CA GLN A 182 24.99 3.66 4.37
C GLN A 182 23.51 3.28 4.28
N LEU A 183 22.87 3.61 3.15
CA LEU A 183 21.48 3.23 2.92
C LEU A 183 21.35 1.71 2.77
N ARG A 184 20.24 1.23 3.30
CA ARG A 184 19.90 -0.18 3.35
C ARG A 184 19.00 -0.57 2.19
N GLU A 185 19.37 -1.67 1.54
CA GLU A 185 18.64 -2.24 0.39
C GLU A 185 17.67 -3.36 0.80
N ASP A 186 17.60 -3.70 2.09
CA ASP A 186 16.72 -4.74 2.60
C ASP A 186 15.31 -4.22 2.94
N TRP A 187 14.30 -5.04 2.62
CA TRP A 187 12.91 -4.82 3.01
C TRP A 187 12.32 -6.12 3.56
N ASN A 188 11.13 -6.01 4.16
CA ASN A 188 10.42 -7.16 4.67
C ASN A 188 9.71 -7.91 3.53
N THR A 189 10.27 -9.04 3.12
CA THR A 189 9.73 -9.93 2.06
C THR A 189 8.46 -10.67 2.47
N ASP A 190 8.17 -10.78 3.77
CA ASP A 190 6.91 -11.36 4.26
C ASP A 190 5.73 -10.39 4.09
N LYS A 191 6.01 -9.09 3.91
CA LYS A 191 4.98 -8.07 3.65
C LYS A 191 4.84 -7.75 2.17
N VAL A 192 5.95 -7.56 1.47
CA VAL A 192 6.00 -7.13 0.06
C VAL A 192 6.90 -8.08 -0.72
N GLN A 193 6.30 -8.76 -1.71
CA GLN A 193 7.01 -9.69 -2.60
C GLN A 193 7.00 -9.16 -4.02
N LEU A 194 8.16 -9.20 -4.67
CA LEU A 194 8.25 -9.01 -6.11
C LEU A 194 7.85 -10.32 -6.78
N LEU A 195 6.91 -10.28 -7.71
CA LEU A 195 6.52 -11.47 -8.48
C LEU A 195 7.07 -11.39 -9.89
N SER A 196 7.68 -12.49 -10.33
CA SER A 196 7.94 -12.69 -11.75
C SER A 196 6.64 -12.93 -12.51
N LEU A 197 6.67 -12.74 -13.82
CA LEU A 197 5.51 -13.04 -14.68
C LEU A 197 5.10 -14.51 -14.59
N LEU A 198 6.08 -15.43 -14.47
CA LEU A 198 5.83 -16.86 -14.35
C LEU A 198 5.21 -17.23 -12.99
N ASP A 199 5.68 -16.63 -11.90
CA ASP A 199 5.09 -16.83 -10.58
C ASP A 199 3.65 -16.29 -10.56
N GLY A 200 3.42 -15.14 -11.18
CA GLY A 200 2.09 -14.57 -11.37
C GLY A 200 1.16 -15.52 -12.14
N ALA A 201 1.61 -16.05 -13.27
CA ALA A 201 0.84 -17.02 -14.06
C ALA A 201 0.53 -18.30 -13.27
N THR A 202 1.52 -18.82 -12.53
CA THR A 202 1.35 -20.01 -11.68
C THR A 202 0.31 -19.77 -10.59
N LEU A 203 0.34 -18.59 -9.94
CA LEU A 203 -0.66 -18.22 -8.94
C LEU A 203 -2.06 -18.10 -9.55
N LEU A 204 -2.17 -17.54 -10.76
CA LEU A 204 -3.45 -17.45 -11.46
C LEU A 204 -4.02 -18.84 -11.77
N GLU A 205 -3.21 -19.77 -12.28
CA GLU A 205 -3.63 -21.16 -12.52
C GLU A 205 -4.04 -21.87 -11.22
N GLN A 206 -3.32 -21.63 -10.12
CA GLN A 206 -3.68 -22.18 -8.81
C GLN A 206 -5.00 -21.61 -8.30
N CYS A 207 -5.23 -20.31 -8.47
CA CYS A 207 -6.49 -19.68 -8.10
C CYS A 207 -7.66 -20.25 -8.89
N ASP A 208 -7.49 -20.48 -10.19
CA ASP A 208 -8.52 -21.07 -11.06
C ASP A 208 -8.95 -22.46 -10.57
N ARG A 209 -7.97 -23.34 -10.28
CA ARG A 209 -8.24 -24.66 -9.69
C ARG A 209 -8.98 -24.58 -8.35
N VAL A 210 -8.58 -23.66 -7.48
CA VAL A 210 -9.24 -23.46 -6.19
C VAL A 210 -10.68 -22.98 -6.38
N ILE A 211 -10.94 -22.11 -7.36
CA ILE A 211 -12.30 -21.66 -7.68
C ILE A 211 -13.16 -22.85 -8.11
N ASP A 212 -12.67 -23.68 -9.04
CA ASP A 212 -13.38 -24.88 -9.50
C ASP A 212 -13.71 -25.86 -8.36
N GLU A 213 -12.75 -26.11 -7.47
CA GLU A 213 -12.94 -26.95 -6.29
C GLU A 213 -14.00 -26.39 -5.33
N ARG A 214 -14.02 -25.06 -5.16
CA ARG A 214 -15.01 -24.40 -4.30
C ARG A 214 -16.38 -24.40 -4.92
N ASP A 215 -16.50 -24.21 -6.23
CA ASP A 215 -17.76 -24.28 -6.94
C ASP A 215 -18.37 -25.70 -6.90
N ALA A 216 -17.54 -26.74 -7.05
CA ALA A 216 -17.98 -28.12 -6.86
C ALA A 216 -18.49 -28.36 -5.43
N SER A 217 -17.79 -27.83 -4.43
CA SER A 217 -18.20 -27.94 -3.02
C SER A 217 -19.48 -27.18 -2.72
N LEU A 218 -19.67 -25.99 -3.32
CA LEU A 218 -20.88 -25.19 -3.19
C LEU A 218 -22.09 -25.95 -3.76
N ARG A 219 -21.97 -26.54 -4.96
CA ARG A 219 -23.03 -27.35 -5.55
C ARG A 219 -23.44 -28.53 -4.65
N GLN A 220 -22.47 -29.23 -4.06
CA GLN A 220 -22.77 -30.33 -3.12
C GLN A 220 -23.55 -29.84 -1.88
N LEU A 221 -23.21 -28.67 -1.35
CA LEU A 221 -23.92 -28.08 -0.22
C LEU A 221 -25.34 -27.65 -0.61
N GLU A 222 -25.50 -27.05 -1.79
CA GLU A 222 -26.79 -26.65 -2.35
C GLU A 222 -27.71 -27.85 -2.56
N ASP A 223 -27.20 -28.94 -3.13
CA ASP A 223 -27.95 -30.19 -3.33
C ASP A 223 -28.42 -30.78 -1.99
N ARG A 224 -27.55 -30.76 -0.97
CA ARG A 224 -27.90 -31.24 0.37
C ARG A 224 -28.96 -30.36 1.04
N ILE A 225 -28.88 -29.04 0.87
CA ILE A 225 -29.91 -28.11 1.35
C ILE A 225 -31.24 -28.38 0.64
N ALA A 226 -31.22 -28.62 -0.67
CA ALA A 226 -32.43 -28.94 -1.43
C ALA A 226 -33.08 -30.24 -0.96
N LEU A 227 -32.28 -31.26 -0.66
CA LEU A 227 -32.75 -32.53 -0.10
C LEU A 227 -33.39 -32.33 1.28
N TYR A 228 -32.71 -31.65 2.20
CA TYR A 228 -33.28 -31.36 3.53
C TYR A 228 -34.56 -30.52 3.46
N ARG A 229 -34.63 -29.54 2.54
CA ARG A 229 -35.87 -28.77 2.32
C ARG A 229 -37.01 -29.66 1.84
N ARG A 230 -36.74 -30.60 0.94
CA ARG A 230 -37.75 -31.56 0.46
C ARG A 230 -38.25 -32.45 1.60
N ASP A 231 -37.32 -32.96 2.41
CA ASP A 231 -37.65 -33.81 3.55
C ASP A 231 -38.45 -33.03 4.59
N ASP A 232 -38.06 -31.79 4.91
CA ASP A 232 -38.79 -30.90 5.82
C ASP A 232 -40.23 -30.64 5.35
N VAL A 233 -40.44 -30.41 4.06
CA VAL A 233 -41.79 -30.25 3.49
C VAL A 233 -42.60 -31.53 3.65
N SER A 234 -41.99 -32.69 3.39
CA SER A 234 -42.65 -33.99 3.56
C SER A 234 -43.01 -34.28 5.03
N LEU A 235 -42.12 -33.95 5.97
CA LEU A 235 -42.32 -34.08 7.41
C LEU A 235 -43.45 -33.18 7.89
N ARG A 236 -43.46 -31.91 7.48
CA ARG A 236 -44.56 -30.97 7.80
C ARG A 236 -45.89 -31.45 7.26
N PHE A 237 -45.92 -32.01 6.05
CA PHE A 237 -47.13 -32.60 5.48
C PHE A 237 -47.62 -33.80 6.31
N ALA A 238 -46.73 -34.74 6.66
CA ALA A 238 -47.08 -35.90 7.47
C ALA A 238 -47.60 -35.52 8.87
N ILE A 239 -46.95 -34.55 9.53
CA ILE A 239 -47.41 -33.99 10.82
C ILE A 239 -48.81 -33.38 10.66
N GLY A 240 -49.05 -32.62 9.59
CA GLY A 240 -50.35 -32.04 9.29
C GLY A 240 -51.44 -33.10 9.10
N CYS A 241 -51.17 -34.15 8.31
CA CYS A 241 -52.09 -35.28 8.14
C CYS A 241 -52.41 -35.99 9.46
N LEU A 242 -51.39 -36.22 10.30
CA LEU A 242 -51.55 -36.88 11.59
C LEU A 242 -52.36 -36.02 12.56
N ALA A 243 -52.13 -34.70 12.58
CA ALA A 243 -52.93 -33.76 13.36
C ALA A 243 -54.41 -33.76 12.95
N VAL A 244 -54.70 -33.72 11.63
CA VAL A 244 -56.09 -33.80 11.11
C VAL A 244 -56.73 -35.13 11.47
N PHE A 245 -55.99 -36.24 11.35
CA PHE A 245 -56.49 -37.58 11.73
C PHE A 245 -56.81 -37.66 13.22
N CYS A 246 -55.94 -37.17 14.10
CA CYS A 246 -56.18 -37.12 15.54
C CYS A 246 -57.41 -36.28 15.90
N LEU A 247 -57.59 -35.11 15.26
CA LEU A 247 -58.77 -34.28 15.46
C LEU A 247 -60.06 -34.98 15.02
N PHE A 248 -60.03 -35.68 13.89
CA PHE A 248 -61.16 -36.46 13.40
C PHE A 248 -61.52 -37.62 14.35
N GLN A 249 -60.54 -38.38 14.83
CA GLN A 249 -60.76 -39.45 15.81
C GLN A 249 -61.34 -38.91 17.12
N ALA A 250 -60.83 -37.77 17.61
CA ALA A 250 -61.37 -37.12 18.81
C ALA A 250 -62.84 -36.69 18.60
N ALA A 251 -63.17 -36.11 17.44
CA ALA A 251 -64.54 -35.74 17.11
C ALA A 251 -65.49 -36.96 17.04
N LEU A 252 -65.05 -38.07 16.43
CA LEU A 252 -65.80 -39.32 16.40
C LEU A 252 -66.03 -39.91 17.79
N LEU A 253 -65.01 -39.91 18.65
CA LEU A 253 -65.13 -40.38 20.04
C LEU A 253 -66.11 -39.55 20.84
N ILE A 254 -66.06 -38.21 20.71
CA ILE A 254 -67.02 -37.30 21.33
C ILE A 254 -68.44 -37.60 20.81
N TRP A 255 -68.61 -37.75 19.50
CA TRP A 255 -69.92 -38.06 18.91
C TRP A 255 -70.49 -39.41 19.40
N MET A 256 -69.65 -40.43 19.55
CA MET A 256 -70.05 -41.72 20.13
C MET A 256 -70.43 -41.61 21.61
N ALA A 257 -69.69 -40.81 22.41
CA ALA A 257 -69.96 -40.65 23.84
C ALA A 257 -71.21 -39.81 24.14
N LEU A 258 -71.60 -38.92 23.23
CA LEU A 258 -72.79 -38.06 23.33
C LEU A 258 -74.07 -38.69 22.74
N ARG A 259 -73.98 -39.91 22.20
CA ARG A 259 -75.10 -40.67 21.64
C ARG A 259 -75.50 -41.82 22.57
#